data_AF-A0A8D8AAT9-F1
#
_entry.id   AF-A0A8D8AAT9-F1
#
_cell.length_a   1.000
_cell.length_b   1.000
_cell.length_c   1.000
_cell.angle_alpha   90.00
_cell.angle_beta   90.00
_cell.angle_gamma   90.00
#
_symmetry.space_group_name_H-M   'P 1'
#
loop_
_entity.id
_entity.type
_entity.pdbx_description
1 polymer ?
#
loop_
_entity_poly.entity_id
_entity_poly.type
_entity_poly.pdbx_seq_one_letter_code
_entity_poly.pdbx_strand_id
1 'polypeptide(L)'
;MTPTVLLALEHLLLLVICITGDKLGAIVQKPPLLRAVIDNITHALIGGLVTEIIVRDYKDQLDRSDQITLIAVGFVASSWIDLDHFIEARSFHLDDATSLTHRPFLHNSMIFVALFASMITSVICQHSLLGSLWFSVG
;
A
#
# COMPACT_ATOMS: atom_id res chain seq x y z
N MET A 1 20.76 -0.28 -17.77
CA MET A 1 20.10 -1.53 -17.35
C MET A 1 18.98 -1.83 -18.32
N THR A 2 18.75 -3.09 -18.66
CA THR A 2 17.53 -3.47 -19.38
C THR A 2 16.32 -3.34 -18.44
N PRO A 3 15.11 -3.07 -18.97
CA PRO A 3 13.90 -2.94 -18.15
C PRO A 3 13.63 -4.16 -17.26
N THR A 4 13.99 -5.36 -17.74
CA THR A 4 13.91 -6.61 -16.98
C THR A 4 14.81 -6.66 -15.75
N VAL A 5 16.04 -6.15 -15.84
CA VAL A 5 16.96 -6.16 -14.69
C VAL A 5 16.47 -5.15 -13.64
N LEU A 6 15.91 -4.02 -14.06
CA LEU A 6 15.38 -3.02 -13.13
C LEU A 6 14.15 -3.56 -12.38
N LEU A 7 13.21 -4.19 -13.09
CA LEU A 7 12.08 -4.87 -12.47
C LEU A 7 12.52 -5.94 -11.47
N ALA A 8 13.55 -6.74 -11.81
CA ALA A 8 14.10 -7.74 -10.91
C ALA A 8 14.72 -7.12 -9.64
N LEU A 9 15.39 -5.96 -9.76
CA LEU A 9 15.90 -5.23 -8.60
C LEU A 9 14.79 -4.67 -7.71
N GLU A 10 13.71 -4.15 -8.29
CA GLU A 10 12.54 -3.65 -7.54
C GLU A 10 11.87 -4.78 -6.74
N HIS A 11 11.72 -5.98 -7.34
CA HIS A 11 11.19 -7.15 -6.64
C HIS A 11 12.14 -7.66 -5.55
N LEU A 12 13.45 -7.65 -5.80
CA LEU A 12 14.44 -8.00 -4.79
C LEU A 12 14.40 -7.02 -3.61
N LEU A 13 14.27 -5.72 -3.89
CA LEU A 13 14.12 -4.69 -2.87
C LEU A 13 12.84 -4.91 -2.05
N LEU A 14 11.72 -5.23 -2.71
CA LEU A 14 10.47 -5.56 -2.03
C LEU A 14 10.64 -6.75 -1.08
N LEU A 15 11.28 -7.82 -1.54
CA LEU A 15 11.59 -8.98 -0.70
C LEU A 15 12.45 -8.62 0.51
N VAL A 16 13.48 -7.79 0.31
CA VAL A 16 14.37 -7.33 1.39
C VAL A 16 13.58 -6.50 2.41
N ILE A 17 12.70 -5.60 1.97
CA ILE A 17 11.84 -4.79 2.85
C ILE A 17 10.94 -5.70 3.68
N CYS A 18 10.25 -6.67 3.07
CA CYS A 18 9.38 -7.60 3.81
C CYS A 18 10.16 -8.39 4.86
N ILE A 19 11.28 -9.00 4.49
CA ILE A 19 12.10 -9.79 5.44
C ILE A 19 12.65 -8.91 6.56
N THR A 20 13.11 -7.71 6.23
CA THR A 20 13.72 -6.80 7.20
C THR A 20 12.68 -6.25 8.17
N GLY A 21 11.51 -5.86 7.67
CA GLY A 21 10.37 -5.41 8.46
C GLY A 21 9.91 -6.48 9.45
N ASP A 22 9.67 -7.71 8.96
CA ASP A 22 9.27 -8.85 9.81
C ASP A 22 10.30 -9.13 10.90
N LYS A 23 11.59 -9.15 10.55
CA LYS A 23 12.66 -9.40 11.52
C LYS A 23 12.80 -8.28 12.53
N LEU A 24 12.76 -7.02 12.10
CA LEU A 24 12.83 -5.87 13.00
C LEU A 24 11.64 -5.85 13.95
N GLY A 25 10.42 -6.10 13.45
CA GLY A 25 9.21 -6.19 14.27
C GLY A 25 9.26 -7.34 15.29
N ALA A 26 9.89 -8.47 14.93
CA ALA A 26 10.09 -9.59 15.85
C ALA A 26 11.15 -9.32 16.93
N ILE A 27 12.23 -8.61 16.59
CA ILE A 27 13.31 -8.25 17.51
C ILE A 27 12.85 -7.14 18.47
N VAL A 28 12.15 -6.13 17.97
CA VAL A 28 11.70 -4.98 18.74
C VAL A 28 10.34 -5.28 19.36
N GLN A 29 10.36 -5.92 20.53
CA GLN A 29 9.12 -6.16 21.29
C GLN A 29 8.75 -5.01 22.24
N LYS A 30 9.73 -4.17 22.63
CA LYS A 30 9.52 -3.01 23.50
C LYS A 30 10.41 -1.83 23.07
N PRO A 31 9.93 -0.59 23.19
CA PRO A 31 8.56 -0.20 23.56
C PRO A 31 7.55 -0.48 22.42
N PRO A 32 6.26 -0.70 22.73
CA PRO A 32 5.21 -0.98 21.72
C PRO A 32 5.13 0.08 20.63
N LEU A 33 5.39 1.34 20.97
CA LEU A 33 5.49 2.45 20.02
C LEU A 33 6.53 2.22 18.93
N LEU A 34 7.73 1.78 19.29
CA LEU A 34 8.79 1.57 18.31
C LEU A 34 8.42 0.43 17.37
N ARG A 35 7.79 -0.63 17.89
CA ARG A 35 7.28 -1.73 17.08
C ARG A 35 6.21 -1.28 16.10
N ALA A 36 5.23 -0.50 16.56
CA ALA A 36 4.15 0.03 15.72
C ALA A 36 4.69 0.97 14.62
N VAL A 37 5.69 1.79 14.94
CA VAL A 37 6.37 2.65 13.95
C VAL A 37 7.10 1.82 12.89
N ILE A 38 7.80 0.76 13.29
CA ILE A 38 8.49 -0.14 12.35
C ILE A 38 7.48 -0.83 11.41
N ASP A 39 6.37 -1.33 11.96
CA ASP A 39 5.33 -2.01 11.18
C ASP A 39 4.70 -1.06 10.15
N ASN A 40 4.32 0.15 10.59
CA ASN A 40 3.72 1.15 9.71
C ASN A 40 4.68 1.60 8.60
N ILE A 41 5.94 1.87 8.93
CA ILE A 41 6.96 2.20 7.92
C ILE A 41 7.11 1.05 6.91
N THR A 42 7.10 -0.19 7.39
CA THR A 42 7.18 -1.37 6.52
C THR A 42 6.00 -1.43 5.57
N HIS A 43 4.78 -1.24 6.06
CA HIS A 43 3.57 -1.20 5.24
C HIS A 43 3.60 -0.06 4.22
N ALA A 44 3.99 1.15 4.62
CA ALA A 44 4.09 2.30 3.73
C ALA A 44 5.10 2.05 2.59
N LEU A 45 6.28 1.50 2.92
CA LEU A 45 7.32 1.16 1.94
C LEU A 45 6.86 0.07 0.97
N ILE A 46 6.20 -0.98 1.46
CA ILE A 46 5.62 -2.04 0.62
C ILE A 46 4.59 -1.42 -0.35
N GLY A 47 3.67 -0.61 0.17
CA GLY A 47 2.62 0.04 -0.62
C GLY A 47 3.16 0.93 -1.74
N GLY A 48 4.12 1.80 -1.40
CA GLY A 48 4.78 2.66 -2.37
C GLY A 48 5.52 1.87 -3.45
N LEU A 49 6.31 0.86 -3.06
CA LEU A 49 7.11 0.08 -4.00
C LEU A 49 6.26 -0.85 -4.89
N VAL A 50 5.20 -1.45 -4.35
CA VAL A 50 4.26 -2.25 -5.16
C VAL A 50 3.54 -1.35 -6.17
N THR A 51 3.15 -0.14 -5.75
CA THR A 51 2.49 0.81 -6.66
C THR A 51 3.45 1.31 -7.74
N GLU A 52 4.71 1.59 -7.41
CA GLU A 52 5.77 1.90 -8.40
C GLU A 52 5.90 0.79 -9.45
N ILE A 53 5.99 -0.47 -9.04
CA ILE A 53 6.09 -1.63 -9.93
C ILE A 53 4.90 -1.68 -10.89
N ILE A 54 3.67 -1.48 -10.39
CA ILE A 54 2.45 -1.47 -11.21
C ILE A 54 2.45 -0.27 -12.16
N VAL A 55 2.68 0.94 -11.65
CA VAL A 55 2.64 2.20 -12.43
C VAL A 55 3.66 2.17 -13.58
N ARG A 56 4.81 1.53 -13.38
CA ARG A 56 5.84 1.36 -14.41
C ARG A 56 5.34 0.61 -15.65
N ASP A 57 4.44 -0.36 -15.49
CA ASP A 57 3.83 -1.09 -16.61
C ASP A 57 2.87 -0.20 -17.43
N TYR A 58 2.39 0.90 -16.85
CA TYR A 58 1.48 1.87 -17.48
C TYR A 58 2.16 3.22 -17.76
N LYS A 59 3.48 3.32 -17.66
CA LYS A 59 4.22 4.60 -17.75
C LYS A 59 3.96 5.41 -19.03
N ASP A 60 3.64 4.72 -20.14
CA ASP A 60 3.42 5.36 -21.45
C ASP A 60 1.98 5.92 -21.58
N GLN A 61 1.09 5.53 -20.66
CA GLN A 61 -0.32 5.95 -20.58
C GLN A 61 -0.56 6.99 -19.47
N LEU A 62 0.42 7.21 -18.59
CA LEU A 62 0.31 8.05 -17.41
C LEU A 62 1.31 9.19 -17.48
N ASP A 63 0.85 10.42 -17.26
CA ASP A 63 1.75 11.56 -17.10
C ASP A 63 2.53 11.45 -15.79
N ARG A 64 3.68 12.14 -15.73
CA ARG A 64 4.57 12.09 -14.56
C ARG A 64 3.87 12.49 -13.26
N SER A 65 2.93 13.44 -13.31
CA SER A 65 2.12 13.83 -12.16
C SER A 65 1.26 12.69 -11.65
N ASP A 66 0.67 11.93 -12.55
CA ASP A 66 -0.25 10.84 -12.23
C ASP A 66 0.52 9.67 -11.63
N GLN A 67 1.69 9.36 -12.21
CA GLN A 67 2.61 8.37 -11.66
C GLN A 67 2.96 8.68 -10.20
N ILE A 68 3.45 9.91 -9.94
CA ILE A 68 3.83 10.35 -8.59
C ILE A 68 2.62 10.32 -7.65
N THR A 69 1.45 10.76 -8.12
CA THR A 69 0.23 10.78 -7.32
C THR A 69 -0.19 9.37 -6.93
N LEU A 70 -0.19 8.41 -7.87
CA LEU A 70 -0.54 7.02 -7.61
C LEU A 70 0.44 6.39 -6.60
N ILE A 71 1.74 6.58 -6.77
CA ILE A 71 2.76 6.08 -5.83
C ILE A 71 2.57 6.69 -4.44
N ALA A 72 2.34 7.99 -4.35
CA ALA A 72 2.07 8.68 -3.08
C ALA A 72 0.79 8.16 -2.41
N VAL A 73 -0.28 7.93 -3.19
CA VAL A 73 -1.52 7.33 -2.70
C VAL A 73 -1.28 5.91 -2.19
N GLY A 74 -0.53 5.08 -2.90
CA GLY A 74 -0.20 3.72 -2.46
C GLY A 74 0.60 3.69 -1.15
N PHE A 75 1.57 4.60 -1.02
CA PHE A 75 2.35 4.79 0.21
C PHE A 75 1.46 5.24 1.38
N VAL A 76 0.67 6.30 1.20
CA VAL A 76 -0.18 6.87 2.25
C VAL A 76 -1.29 5.90 2.64
N ALA A 77 -1.96 5.27 1.67
CA ALA A 77 -3.00 4.29 1.95
C ALA A 77 -2.44 3.14 2.77
N SER A 78 -1.29 2.58 2.38
CA SER A 78 -0.70 1.46 3.12
C SER A 78 -0.23 1.85 4.52
N SER A 79 0.20 3.10 4.74
CA SER A 79 0.51 3.61 6.09
C SER A 79 -0.70 3.70 7.03
N TRP A 80 -1.92 3.70 6.47
CA TRP A 80 -3.16 3.71 7.25
C TRP A 80 -3.67 2.32 7.63
N ILE A 81 -3.02 1.24 7.17
CA ILE A 81 -3.42 -0.13 7.52
C ILE A 81 -3.48 -0.28 9.04
N ASP A 82 -2.47 0.22 9.76
CA ASP A 82 -2.36 0.07 11.22
C ASP A 82 -3.28 1.00 12.03
N LEU A 83 -4.01 1.93 11.38
CA LEU A 83 -5.03 2.73 12.08
C LEU A 83 -6.21 1.89 12.58
N ASP A 84 -6.39 0.71 12.02
CA ASP A 84 -7.43 -0.23 12.39
C ASP A 84 -7.31 -0.73 13.84
N HIS A 85 -6.09 -0.82 14.36
CA HIS A 85 -5.82 -1.17 15.75
C HIS A 85 -6.36 -0.10 16.71
N PHE A 86 -6.23 1.18 16.35
CA PHE A 86 -6.77 2.28 17.16
C PHE A 86 -8.31 2.32 17.10
N ILE A 87 -8.89 2.04 15.94
CA ILE A 87 -10.34 1.96 15.76
C ILE A 87 -10.92 0.79 16.56
N GLU A 88 -10.29 -0.38 16.47
CA GLU A 88 -10.71 -1.61 17.16
C GLU A 88 -10.55 -1.49 18.68
N ALA A 89 -9.46 -0.90 19.14
CA ALA A 89 -9.26 -0.60 20.57
C ALA A 89 -10.18 0.50 21.09
N ARG A 90 -10.88 1.23 20.20
CA ARG A 90 -11.69 2.42 20.52
C ARG A 90 -10.92 3.45 21.36
N SER A 91 -9.61 3.52 21.14
CA SER A 91 -8.68 4.31 21.93
C SER A 91 -7.55 4.79 21.04
N PHE A 92 -7.11 6.03 21.28
CA PHE A 92 -5.90 6.57 20.68
C PHE A 92 -4.65 6.24 21.51
N HIS A 93 -4.80 5.53 22.64
CA HIS A 93 -3.67 5.08 23.44
C HIS A 93 -3.01 3.87 22.77
N LEU A 94 -1.70 3.97 22.60
CA LEU A 94 -0.92 2.94 21.93
C LEU A 94 -0.90 1.61 22.67
N ASP A 95 -0.93 1.65 24.01
CA ASP A 95 -1.00 0.45 24.83
C ASP A 95 -2.33 -0.30 24.62
N ASP A 96 -3.44 0.42 24.44
CA ASP A 96 -4.74 -0.17 24.12
C ASP A 96 -4.76 -0.76 22.70
N ALA A 97 -4.24 -0.02 21.72
CA ALA A 97 -4.16 -0.47 20.32
C ALA A 97 -3.25 -1.70 20.13
N THR A 98 -2.18 -1.82 20.93
CA THR A 98 -1.21 -2.93 20.82
C THR A 98 -1.53 -4.12 21.75
N SER A 99 -2.49 -3.98 22.66
CA SER A 99 -2.91 -5.04 23.61
C SER A 99 -4.14 -5.83 23.16
N LEU A 100 -4.65 -5.57 21.95
CA LEU A 100 -5.77 -6.31 21.36
C LEU A 100 -5.49 -7.83 21.33
N THR A 101 -6.45 -8.60 21.85
CA THR A 101 -6.38 -10.07 21.92
C THR A 101 -6.69 -10.77 20.59
N HIS A 102 -7.23 -10.03 19.62
CA HIS A 102 -7.58 -10.49 18.29
C HIS A 102 -7.02 -9.53 17.24
N ARG A 103 -6.75 -10.02 16.02
CA ARG A 103 -6.30 -9.14 14.93
C ARG A 103 -7.48 -8.30 14.43
N PRO A 104 -7.32 -6.98 14.24
CA PRO A 104 -8.38 -6.15 13.69
C PRO A 104 -8.70 -6.54 12.24
N PHE A 105 -9.88 -6.11 11.78
CA PHE A 105 -10.46 -6.56 10.52
C PHE A 105 -9.70 -6.07 9.27
N LEU A 106 -9.06 -4.89 9.29
CA LEU A 106 -8.31 -4.36 8.13
C LEU A 106 -6.91 -4.96 8.00
N HIS A 107 -6.31 -5.41 9.10
CA HIS A 107 -5.05 -6.15 9.11
C HIS A 107 -5.16 -7.51 8.41
N ASN A 108 -6.38 -7.97 8.12
CA ASN A 108 -6.59 -8.98 7.09
C ASN A 108 -6.45 -8.34 5.71
N SER A 109 -5.25 -8.43 5.14
CA SER A 109 -4.77 -7.81 3.89
C SER A 109 -5.76 -7.88 2.71
N MET A 110 -6.67 -8.86 2.74
CA MET A 110 -7.78 -9.04 1.80
C MET A 110 -8.71 -7.82 1.67
N ILE A 111 -9.03 -7.11 2.75
CA ILE A 111 -9.93 -5.94 2.68
C ILE A 111 -9.22 -4.78 1.97
N PHE A 112 -7.94 -4.58 2.26
CA PHE A 112 -7.13 -3.56 1.60
C PHE A 112 -6.94 -3.86 0.11
N VAL A 113 -6.65 -5.12 -0.22
CA VAL A 113 -6.58 -5.61 -1.61
C VAL A 113 -7.93 -5.41 -2.33
N ALA A 114 -9.06 -5.70 -1.68
CA ALA A 114 -10.38 -5.50 -2.26
C ALA A 114 -10.70 -4.01 -2.51
N LEU A 115 -10.35 -3.12 -1.56
CA LEU A 115 -10.53 -1.68 -1.73
C LEU A 115 -9.65 -1.13 -2.85
N PHE A 116 -8.38 -1.54 -2.90
CA PHE A 116 -7.45 -1.12 -3.95
C PHE A 116 -7.89 -1.64 -5.33
N ALA A 117 -8.30 -2.90 -5.43
CA ALA A 117 -8.85 -3.48 -6.66
C ALA A 117 -10.13 -2.74 -7.10
N SER A 118 -11.01 -2.38 -6.16
CA SER A 118 -12.23 -1.62 -6.46
C SER A 118 -11.91 -0.20 -6.97
N MET A 119 -10.91 0.47 -6.38
CA MET A 119 -10.44 1.78 -6.82
C MET A 119 -9.88 1.71 -8.24
N ILE A 120 -8.98 0.76 -8.53
CA ILE A 120 -8.45 0.53 -9.88
C ILE A 120 -9.59 0.24 -10.86
N THR A 121 -10.54 -0.62 -10.51
CA THR A 121 -11.70 -0.95 -11.36
C THR A 121 -12.55 0.29 -11.63
N SER A 122 -12.76 1.14 -10.62
CA SER A 122 -13.54 2.37 -10.78
C SER A 122 -12.86 3.38 -11.71
N VAL A 123 -11.53 3.53 -11.61
CA VAL A 123 -10.72 4.39 -12.48
C VAL A 123 -10.76 3.87 -13.92
N ILE A 124 -10.55 2.57 -14.12
CA ILE A 124 -10.63 1.93 -15.45
C ILE A 124 -12.04 2.08 -16.04
N CYS A 125 -13.08 1.86 -15.24
CA CYS A 125 -14.48 1.99 -15.65
C CYS A 125 -14.81 3.43 -16.07
N GLN A 126 -14.36 4.43 -15.31
CA GLN A 126 -14.52 5.85 -15.65
C GLN A 126 -13.80 6.20 -16.96
N HIS A 127 -12.57 5.72 -17.16
CA HIS A 127 -11.81 5.97 -18.39
C HIS A 127 -12.46 5.31 -19.62
N SER A 128 -12.97 4.08 -19.47
CA SER A 128 -13.69 3.37 -20.52
C SER A 128 -15.04 4.03 -20.86
N LEU A 129 -15.76 4.53 -19.85
CA LEU A 129 -17.02 5.25 -20.03
C LEU A 129 -16.80 6.59 -20.76
N LEU A 130 -15.80 7.37 -20.34
CA LEU A 130 -15.44 8.63 -21.01
C LEU A 130 -14.99 8.41 -22.46
N GLY A 131 -14.21 7.36 -22.73
CA GLY A 131 -13.84 6.96 -24.09
C GLY A 131 -15.06 6.59 -24.95
N SER A 132 -15.99 5.81 -24.39
CA SER A 132 -17.21 5.40 -25.11
C SER A 132 -18.17 6.56 -25.41
N LEU A 133 -18.27 7.55 -24.52
CA LEU A 133 -19.05 8.77 -24.75
C LEU A 133 -18.44 9.64 -25.84
N TRP A 134 -17.11 9.72 -25.93
CA TRP A 134 -16.42 10.46 -26.99
C TRP A 134 -16.69 9.87 -28.39
N PHE A 135 -16.66 8.53 -28.53
CA PHE A 135 -16.99 7.85 -29.79
C PHE A 135 -18.47 7.92 -30.16
N SER A 136 -19.36 8.15 -29.21
CA SER A 136 -20.81 8.25 -29.48
C SER A 136 -21.27 9.65 -29.89
N VAL A 137 -20.41 10.67 -29.76
CA VAL A 137 -20.73 12.08 -30.07
C VAL A 137 -19.94 12.60 -31.29
N GLY A 138 -18.96 11.83 -31.80
CA GLY A 138 -18.13 12.17 -32.96
C GLY A 138 -18.63 11.64 -34.29
#